data_AF-A0AAQ4DB12-F1
#
_entry.id   AF-A0AAQ4DB12-F1
#
_cell.length_a   1.000
_cell.length_b   1.000
_cell.length_c   1.000
_cell.angle_alpha   90.00
_cell.angle_beta   90.00
_cell.angle_gamma   90.00
#
_symmetry.space_group_name_H-M   'P 1'
#
loop_
_entity.id
_entity.type
_entity.pdbx_description
1 polymer ?
#
loop_
_entity_poly.entity_id
_entity_poly.type
_entity_poly.pdbx_seq_one_letter_code
_entity_poly.pdbx_strand_id
1 'polypeptide(L)'
;MATEKSLAASWLDNRTRQIAADKLRKMRTVLWPDQEFLTAHGLEEAYSSFTENASSFAHYWIETRRSLRGLVGSDAGLQELRILGSNAQPYVEYVHVVNHLSLSLGALAPPLYYKDGTKAMLYGGLGYFYAKALLGALDPEGVQ
;
A
#
# COMPACT_ATOMS: atom_id res chain seq x y z
N MET A 1 -14.76 -2.16 17.32
CA MET A 1 -15.75 -1.19 17.83
C MET A 1 -15.85 0.12 17.02
N ALA A 2 -14.83 0.53 16.24
CA ALA A 2 -14.93 1.71 15.37
C ALA A 2 -15.58 1.45 13.99
N THR A 3 -15.51 0.22 13.49
CA THR A 3 -16.02 -0.19 12.17
C THR A 3 -17.54 -0.25 12.05
N GLU A 4 -18.28 -0.35 13.17
CA GLU A 4 -19.75 -0.41 13.14
C GLU A 4 -20.42 0.96 12.98
N LYS A 5 -19.74 2.06 13.36
CA LYS A 5 -20.31 3.42 13.25
C LYS A 5 -20.14 4.06 11.87
N SER A 6 -19.14 3.66 11.08
CA SER A 6 -18.82 4.33 9.80
C SER A 6 -19.75 3.97 8.64
N LEU A 7 -20.57 2.92 8.79
CA LEU A 7 -21.49 2.46 7.76
C LEU A 7 -22.96 2.83 8.04
N ALA A 8 -23.19 3.71 9.03
CA ALA A 8 -24.51 4.21 9.41
C ALA A 8 -25.15 5.17 8.39
N ALA A 9 -24.61 5.24 7.16
CA ALA A 9 -25.20 6.03 6.09
C ALA A 9 -26.61 5.55 5.78
N SER A 10 -27.58 6.47 5.84
CA SER A 10 -29.01 6.20 5.62
C SER A 10 -29.36 5.82 4.19
N TRP A 11 -28.47 6.16 3.24
CA TRP A 11 -28.64 5.86 1.82
C TRP A 11 -28.14 4.46 1.42
N LEU A 12 -27.44 3.75 2.31
CA LEU A 12 -26.98 2.38 2.07
C LEU A 12 -28.01 1.36 2.57
N ASP A 13 -28.39 0.41 1.72
CA ASP A 13 -29.17 -0.75 2.14
C ASP A 13 -28.33 -1.72 2.99
N ASN A 14 -29.00 -2.63 3.70
CA ASN A 14 -28.33 -3.54 4.63
C ASN A 14 -27.34 -4.50 3.96
N ARG A 15 -27.59 -4.93 2.71
CA ARG A 15 -26.69 -5.84 2.00
C ARG A 15 -25.42 -5.09 1.58
N THR A 16 -25.55 -3.91 0.99
CA THR A 16 -24.39 -3.08 0.63
C THR A 16 -23.56 -2.72 1.87
N ARG A 17 -24.23 -2.46 3.00
CA ARG A 17 -23.58 -2.23 4.29
C ARG A 17 -22.72 -3.42 4.73
N GLN A 18 -23.26 -4.64 4.64
CA GLN A 18 -22.53 -5.85 5.01
C GLN A 18 -21.33 -6.09 4.10
N ILE A 19 -21.47 -5.90 2.79
CA ILE A 19 -20.37 -6.05 1.83
C ILE A 19 -19.24 -5.06 2.14
N ALA A 20 -19.57 -3.79 2.37
CA ALA A 20 -18.59 -2.78 2.74
C ALA A 20 -17.90 -3.14 4.08
N ALA A 21 -18.65 -3.59 5.08
CA ALA A 21 -18.10 -4.01 6.37
C ALA A 21 -17.13 -5.19 6.22
N ASP A 22 -17.49 -6.18 5.41
CA ASP A 22 -16.66 -7.37 5.18
C ASP A 22 -15.40 -7.02 4.40
N LYS A 23 -15.49 -6.12 3.42
CA LYS A 23 -14.33 -5.61 2.69
C LYS A 23 -13.35 -4.89 3.62
N LEU A 24 -13.87 -3.96 4.43
CA LEU A 24 -13.07 -3.23 5.42
C LEU A 24 -12.45 -4.16 6.47
N ARG A 25 -13.16 -5.22 6.87
CA ARG A 25 -12.66 -6.22 7.83
C ARG A 25 -11.52 -7.07 7.25
N LYS A 26 -11.56 -7.38 5.96
CA LYS A 26 -10.54 -8.17 5.26
C LYS A 26 -9.34 -7.34 4.80
N MET A 27 -9.45 -6.00 4.87
CA MET A 27 -8.38 -5.11 4.47
C MET A 27 -7.16 -5.28 5.36
N ARG A 28 -5.98 -5.34 4.74
CA ARG A 28 -4.71 -5.41 5.47
C ARG A 28 -3.98 -4.08 5.38
N THR A 29 -3.28 -3.75 6.45
CA THR A 29 -2.40 -2.58 6.49
C THR A 29 -0.97 -3.08 6.45
N VAL A 30 -0.23 -2.67 5.42
CA VAL A 30 1.17 -3.06 5.19
C VAL A 30 2.04 -1.83 5.41
N LEU A 31 2.91 -1.90 6.42
CA LEU A 31 3.91 -0.88 6.71
C LEU A 31 5.25 -1.38 6.23
N TRP A 32 5.72 -0.91 5.07
CA TRP A 32 6.95 -1.40 4.45
C TRP A 32 6.90 -2.93 4.20
N PRO A 33 7.77 -3.53 3.38
CA PRO A 33 7.81 -4.99 3.28
C PRO A 33 8.24 -5.59 4.64
N ASP A 34 7.76 -6.79 4.93
CA ASP A 34 8.12 -7.48 6.17
C ASP A 34 9.62 -7.87 6.21
N GLN A 35 10.10 -8.24 7.40
CA GLN A 35 11.50 -8.63 7.58
C GLN A 35 11.86 -9.91 6.82
N GLU A 36 10.89 -10.80 6.56
CA GLU A 36 11.09 -12.05 5.82
C GLU A 36 11.41 -11.74 4.35
N PHE A 37 10.74 -10.77 3.76
CA PHE A 37 11.06 -10.24 2.43
C PHE A 37 12.46 -9.61 2.36
N LEU A 38 12.88 -8.90 3.41
CA LEU A 38 14.20 -8.27 3.51
C LEU A 38 15.34 -9.28 3.77
N THR A 39 15.04 -10.57 3.91
CA THR A 39 16.10 -11.60 3.91
C THR A 39 16.75 -11.72 2.52
N ALA A 40 17.97 -12.25 2.50
CA ALA A 40 18.80 -12.32 1.29
C ALA A 40 18.06 -12.89 0.07
N HIS A 41 17.17 -13.87 0.25
CA HIS A 41 16.50 -14.55 -0.85
C HIS A 41 15.48 -13.67 -1.60
N GLY A 42 14.63 -12.92 -0.89
CA GLY A 42 13.60 -12.08 -1.52
C GLY A 42 14.19 -10.86 -2.23
N LEU A 43 15.23 -10.27 -1.64
CA LEU A 43 16.01 -9.20 -2.29
C LEU A 43 16.81 -9.73 -3.48
N GLU A 44 17.48 -10.87 -3.35
CA GLU A 44 18.23 -11.49 -4.43
C GLU A 44 17.31 -11.85 -5.60
N GLU A 45 16.14 -12.43 -5.35
CA GLU A 45 15.15 -12.71 -6.38
C GLU A 45 14.68 -11.42 -7.07
N ALA A 46 14.33 -10.38 -6.29
CA ALA A 46 13.90 -9.09 -6.82
C ALA A 46 14.97 -8.45 -7.73
N TYR A 47 16.25 -8.50 -7.33
CA TYR A 47 17.35 -7.86 -8.04
C TYR A 47 18.01 -8.75 -9.11
N SER A 48 17.85 -10.08 -9.05
CA SER A 48 18.48 -11.05 -9.97
C SER A 48 18.17 -10.79 -11.44
N SER A 49 16.99 -10.21 -11.70
CA SER A 49 16.51 -9.92 -13.04
C SER A 49 17.07 -8.61 -13.60
N PHE A 50 17.75 -7.78 -12.81
CA PHE A 50 18.29 -6.50 -13.24
C PHE A 50 19.74 -6.64 -13.73
N THR A 51 20.05 -6.01 -14.87
CA THR A 51 21.40 -6.05 -15.44
C THR A 51 22.33 -5.09 -14.71
N GLU A 52 23.44 -5.59 -14.18
CA GLU A 52 24.52 -4.77 -13.62
C GLU A 52 25.34 -4.06 -14.72
N ASN A 53 25.34 -4.60 -15.94
CA ASN A 53 26.17 -4.17 -17.06
C ASN A 53 25.32 -3.78 -18.27
N ALA A 54 24.76 -2.58 -18.23
CA ALA A 54 24.08 -2.01 -19.38
C ALA A 54 25.04 -1.16 -20.23
N SER A 55 25.12 -1.46 -21.53
CA SER A 55 25.94 -0.72 -22.51
C SER A 55 25.50 0.73 -22.74
N SER A 56 24.30 1.12 -22.28
CA SER A 56 23.77 2.48 -22.34
C SER A 56 22.58 2.66 -21.40
N PHE A 57 22.20 3.91 -21.12
CA PHE A 57 20.99 4.23 -20.36
C PHE A 57 19.71 3.66 -20.99
N ALA A 58 19.59 3.74 -22.32
CA ALA A 58 18.42 3.21 -23.02
C ALA A 58 18.32 1.68 -22.89
N HIS A 59 19.45 0.99 -22.98
CA HIS A 59 19.53 -0.45 -22.75
C HIS A 59 19.15 -0.79 -21.29
N TYR A 60 19.69 -0.08 -20.31
CA TYR A 60 19.32 -0.21 -18.90
C TYR A 60 17.82 -0.04 -18.68
N TRP A 61 17.22 0.99 -19.28
CA TRP A 61 15.79 1.29 -19.15
C TRP A 61 14.91 0.18 -19.76
N ILE A 62 15.27 -0.33 -20.94
CA ILE A 62 14.53 -1.42 -21.61
C ILE A 62 14.59 -2.69 -20.77
N GLU A 63 15.78 -3.08 -20.29
CA GLU A 63 15.93 -4.29 -19.47
C GLU A 63 15.20 -4.14 -18.13
N THR A 64 15.33 -3.00 -17.45
CA THR A 64 14.53 -2.66 -16.25
C THR A 64 13.03 -2.86 -16.49
N ARG A 65 12.50 -2.41 -17.64
CA ARG A 65 11.07 -2.56 -18.00
C ARG A 65 10.69 -4.00 -18.35
N ARG A 66 11.63 -4.84 -18.76
CA ARG A 66 11.42 -6.28 -19.00
C ARG A 66 11.42 -7.03 -17.66
N SER A 67 12.40 -6.77 -16.81
CA SER A 67 12.52 -7.35 -15.46
C SER A 67 11.29 -7.03 -14.62
N LEU A 68 10.85 -5.77 -14.58
CA LEU A 68 9.62 -5.36 -13.89
C LEU A 68 8.36 -6.07 -14.41
N ARG A 69 8.31 -6.43 -15.69
CA ARG A 69 7.21 -7.22 -16.26
C ARG A 69 7.29 -8.69 -15.86
N GLY A 70 8.50 -9.25 -15.76
CA GLY A 70 8.73 -10.62 -15.28
C GLY A 70 8.30 -10.82 -13.83
N LEU A 71 8.35 -9.77 -13.01
CA LEU A 71 7.85 -9.78 -11.63
C LEU A 71 6.32 -9.71 -11.51
N VAL A 72 5.59 -9.57 -12.63
CA VAL A 72 4.12 -9.59 -12.63
C VAL A 72 3.66 -11.06 -12.54
N GLY A 73 3.26 -11.48 -11.34
CA GLY A 73 2.74 -12.83 -11.07
C GLY A 73 3.70 -13.75 -10.31
N SER A 74 4.85 -13.24 -9.87
CA SER A 74 5.72 -13.96 -8.92
C SER A 74 5.08 -14.07 -7.53
N ASP A 75 5.46 -15.11 -6.79
CA ASP A 75 4.92 -15.40 -5.45
C ASP A 75 5.29 -14.33 -4.39
N ALA A 76 4.65 -14.48 -3.23
CA ALA A 76 4.50 -13.53 -2.12
C ALA A 76 5.69 -12.57 -1.86
N GLY A 77 5.38 -11.27 -1.82
CA GLY A 77 6.30 -10.18 -1.41
C GLY A 77 6.67 -9.21 -2.53
N LEU A 78 6.84 -9.69 -3.75
CA LEU A 78 7.23 -8.84 -4.90
C LEU A 78 6.12 -7.89 -5.36
N GLN A 79 4.85 -8.28 -5.20
CA GLN A 79 3.72 -7.36 -5.41
C GLN A 79 3.74 -6.19 -4.43
N GLU A 80 4.17 -6.42 -3.18
CA GLU A 80 4.24 -5.39 -2.15
C GLU A 80 5.35 -4.39 -2.45
N LEU A 81 6.50 -4.85 -2.97
CA LEU A 81 7.54 -3.97 -3.48
C LEU A 81 7.08 -3.08 -4.64
N ARG A 82 6.29 -3.62 -5.59
CA ARG A 82 5.72 -2.80 -6.67
C ARG A 82 4.81 -1.70 -6.13
N ILE A 83 4.11 -2.01 -5.04
CA ILE A 83 3.20 -1.12 -4.34
C ILE A 83 3.93 -0.11 -3.44
N LEU A 84 5.17 -0.38 -3.02
CA LEU A 84 5.94 0.45 -2.07
C LEU A 84 7.10 1.23 -2.72
N GLY A 85 7.58 0.78 -3.89
CA GLY A 85 8.79 1.28 -4.55
C GLY A 85 8.62 2.55 -5.38
N SER A 86 7.43 3.14 -5.44
CA SER A 86 7.28 4.45 -6.07
C SER A 86 7.61 5.53 -5.03
N ASN A 87 8.82 6.09 -5.10
CA ASN A 87 9.21 7.30 -4.35
C ASN A 87 8.31 8.52 -4.65
N ALA A 88 7.32 8.39 -5.54
CA ALA A 88 6.30 9.38 -5.83
C ALA A 88 4.93 9.06 -5.20
N GLN A 89 4.80 7.98 -4.43
CA GLN A 89 3.54 7.60 -3.81
C GLN A 89 3.19 8.46 -2.59
N PRO A 90 1.88 8.64 -2.33
CA PRO A 90 1.42 9.31 -1.12
C PRO A 90 1.86 8.53 0.12
N TYR A 91 2.04 9.24 1.25
CA TYR A 91 2.49 8.66 2.53
C TYR A 91 1.66 7.44 2.96
N VAL A 92 0.36 7.46 2.65
CA VAL A 92 -0.56 6.34 2.80
C VAL A 92 -1.37 6.21 1.51
N GLU A 93 -1.47 5.00 0.97
CA GLU A 93 -2.21 4.69 -0.25
C GLU A 93 -3.13 3.49 -0.04
N TYR A 94 -4.30 3.48 -0.70
CA TYR A 94 -5.12 2.29 -0.82
C TYR A 94 -4.88 1.60 -2.17
N VAL A 95 -4.61 0.30 -2.14
CA VAL A 95 -4.37 -0.50 -3.33
C VAL A 95 -5.56 -1.41 -3.60
N HIS A 96 -6.29 -1.08 -4.66
CA HIS A 96 -7.54 -1.72 -5.05
C HIS A 96 -7.38 -3.23 -5.29
N VAL A 97 -6.35 -3.62 -6.05
CA VAL A 97 -6.14 -5.01 -6.51
C VAL A 97 -6.01 -6.03 -5.37
N VAL A 98 -5.40 -5.62 -4.26
CA VAL A 98 -5.13 -6.48 -3.11
C VAL A 98 -5.94 -6.12 -1.87
N ASN A 99 -6.78 -5.06 -1.94
CA ASN A 99 -7.53 -4.53 -0.81
C ASN A 99 -6.61 -4.20 0.40
N HIS A 100 -5.50 -3.50 0.15
CA HIS A 100 -4.52 -3.15 1.19
C HIS A 100 -4.38 -1.64 1.35
N LEU A 101 -4.04 -1.22 2.56
CA LEU A 101 -3.48 0.10 2.84
C LEU A 101 -1.96 -0.03 2.93
N SER A 102 -1.25 0.68 2.06
CA SER A 102 0.19 0.77 2.02
C SER A 102 0.65 2.01 2.78
N LEU A 103 1.53 1.83 3.77
CA LEU A 103 2.15 2.92 4.52
C LEU A 103 3.64 2.96 4.21
N SER A 104 4.09 4.10 3.71
CA SER A 104 5.51 4.35 3.50
C SER A 104 6.24 4.64 4.81
N LEU A 105 7.55 4.36 4.88
CA LEU A 105 8.37 4.77 6.03
C LEU A 105 8.38 6.30 6.20
N GLY A 106 8.24 7.06 5.10
CA GLY A 106 8.11 8.52 5.15
C GLY A 106 6.89 9.01 5.92
N ALA A 107 5.85 8.18 6.06
CA ALA A 107 4.66 8.49 6.86
C ALA A 107 4.95 8.48 8.37
N LEU A 108 6.02 7.81 8.80
CA LEU A 108 6.45 7.68 10.20
C LEU A 108 7.43 8.80 10.62
N ALA A 109 7.34 9.95 9.97
CA ALA A 109 8.16 11.11 10.26
C ALA A 109 7.30 12.37 10.51
N PRO A 110 7.84 13.37 11.23
CA PRO A 110 7.22 14.69 11.31
C PRO A 110 6.99 15.31 9.91
N PRO A 111 5.89 16.04 9.69
CA PRO A 111 4.86 16.41 10.66
C PRO A 111 3.73 15.38 10.83
N LEU A 112 3.80 14.24 10.15
CA LEU A 112 2.71 13.26 10.09
C LEU A 112 2.65 12.39 11.34
N TYR A 113 3.81 11.98 11.84
CA TYR A 113 3.93 11.11 13.00
C TYR A 113 5.01 11.60 13.95
N TYR A 114 4.70 11.55 15.25
CA TYR A 114 5.63 11.81 16.34
C TYR A 114 5.49 10.66 17.33
N LYS A 115 6.58 9.95 17.63
CA LYS A 115 6.57 8.80 18.54
C LYS A 115 5.89 9.13 19.88
N ASP A 116 6.19 10.31 20.42
CA ASP A 116 5.67 10.82 21.69
C ASP A 116 4.63 11.95 21.48
N GLY A 117 4.00 12.00 20.32
CA GLY A 117 3.00 13.01 19.96
C GLY A 117 1.69 12.83 20.73
N THR A 118 0.98 13.94 20.94
CA THR A 118 -0.39 13.87 21.47
C THR A 118 -1.32 13.16 20.49
N LYS A 119 -2.46 12.63 20.97
CA LYS A 119 -3.50 12.06 20.10
C LYS A 119 -3.92 13.04 19.00
N ALA A 120 -4.01 14.33 19.29
CA ALA A 120 -4.36 15.35 18.29
C ALA A 120 -3.32 15.43 17.16
N MET A 121 -2.03 15.34 17.49
CA MET A 121 -0.95 15.33 16.48
C MET A 121 -1.00 14.05 15.64
N LEU A 122 -1.21 12.89 16.28
CA LEU A 122 -1.27 11.60 15.58
C LEU A 122 -2.51 11.49 14.67
N TYR A 123 -3.69 11.87 15.17
CA TYR A 123 -4.92 11.81 14.38
C TYR A 123 -5.01 12.92 13.33
N GLY A 124 -4.47 14.11 13.62
CA GLY A 124 -4.44 15.24 12.68
C GLY A 124 -3.39 15.06 11.57
N GLY A 125 -2.26 14.44 11.89
CA GLY A 125 -1.22 14.08 10.92
C GLY A 125 -1.57 12.77 10.21
N LEU A 126 -0.95 11.68 10.64
CA LEU A 126 -1.08 10.36 10.01
C LEU A 126 -2.53 9.86 9.93
N GLY A 127 -3.34 10.11 10.97
CA GLY A 127 -4.73 9.67 11.00
C GLY A 127 -5.59 10.25 9.87
N TYR A 128 -5.36 11.51 9.50
CA TYR A 128 -6.04 12.13 8.36
C TYR A 128 -5.70 11.43 7.03
N PHE A 129 -4.41 11.19 6.77
CA PHE A 129 -3.98 10.52 5.54
C PHE A 129 -4.45 9.06 5.50
N TYR A 130 -4.42 8.38 6.63
CA TYR A 130 -4.95 7.03 6.76
C TYR A 130 -6.45 6.97 6.44
N ALA A 131 -7.24 7.89 7.02
CA ALA A 131 -8.67 7.96 6.74
C ALA A 131 -8.96 8.30 5.27
N LYS A 132 -8.19 9.22 4.68
CA LYS A 132 -8.31 9.56 3.25
C LYS A 132 -8.03 8.36 2.35
N ALA A 133 -6.97 7.60 2.61
CA ALA A 133 -6.67 6.39 1.87
C ALA A 133 -7.77 5.34 2.03
N LEU A 134 -8.30 5.17 3.25
CA LEU A 134 -9.40 4.24 3.52
C LEU A 134 -10.66 4.52 2.68
N LEU A 135 -10.94 5.79 2.36
CA LEU A 135 -12.06 6.14 1.48
C LEU A 135 -11.90 5.58 0.06
N GLY A 136 -10.67 5.35 -0.41
CA GLY A 136 -10.42 4.69 -1.70
C GLY A 136 -10.98 3.27 -1.76
N ALA A 137 -11.11 2.59 -0.62
CA ALA A 137 -11.77 1.29 -0.57
C ALA A 137 -13.28 1.35 -0.86
N LEU A 138 -13.88 2.52 -0.78
CA LEU A 138 -15.32 2.75 -0.92
C LEU A 138 -15.65 3.70 -2.08
N ASP A 139 -14.67 4.07 -2.89
CA ASP A 139 -14.87 4.88 -4.08
C ASP A 139 -15.36 4.03 -5.28
N PRO A 140 -15.73 4.63 -6.43
CA PRO A 140 -16.24 3.89 -7.58
C PRO A 140 -15.29 2.83 -8.16
N GLU A 141 -13.98 2.97 -7.95
CA GLU A 141 -12.96 1.99 -8.38
C GLU A 141 -12.74 0.91 -7.32
N GLY A 142 -12.94 1.25 -6.05
CA GLY A 142 -12.84 0.35 -4.91
C GLY A 142 -14.05 -0.57 -4.78
N VAL A 143 -15.26 -0.11 -5.06
CA VAL A 143 -16.48 -0.91 -4.82
C VAL A 143 -16.65 -2.10 -5.78
N GLN A 144 -15.84 -2.18 -6.85
CA GLN A 144 -15.86 -3.24 -7.86
C GLN A 144 -15.34 -4.59 -7.38
#